data_AF-A0A2H5V783-F1
#
_entry.id   AF-A0A2H5V783-F1
#
_cell.length_a   1.000
_cell.length_b   1.000
_cell.length_c   1.000
_cell.angle_alpha   90.00
_cell.angle_beta   90.00
_cell.angle_gamma   90.00
#
_symmetry.space_group_name_H-M   'P 1'
#
loop_
_entity.id
_entity.type
_entity.pdbx_description
1 polymer ?
#
loop_
_entity_poly.entity_id
_entity_poly.type
_entity_poly.pdbx_seq_one_letter_code
_entity_poly.pdbx_strand_id
1 'polypeptide(L)' 'MVEISEEDIPFFAEVTAGGRITIPEEIRKIFEIKDGDSLLCRIRIVKRKSQGTDQKT' A
#
# COMPACT_ATOMS: atom_id res chain seq x y z
N MET A 1 7.83 13.56 15.07
CA MET A 1 7.02 12.68 14.19
C MET A 1 7.46 12.97 12.77
N VAL A 2 7.74 11.97 11.95
CA VAL A 2 8.03 12.18 10.52
C VAL A 2 6.69 12.36 9.82
N GLU A 3 6.47 13.52 9.22
CA GLU A 3 5.32 13.75 8.35
C GLU A 3 5.60 13.02 7.02
N ILE A 4 4.74 12.07 6.68
CA ILE A 4 4.79 11.34 5.40
C ILE A 4 3.75 12.02 4.50
N SER A 5 4.19 12.65 3.41
CA SER A 5 3.27 13.23 2.43
C SER A 5 2.53 12.10 1.68
N GLU A 6 1.34 12.37 1.13
CA GLU A 6 0.62 11.34 0.35
C GLU A 6 1.39 10.92 -0.91
N GLU A 7 2.23 11.81 -1.44
CA GLU A 7 3.11 11.58 -2.59
C GLU A 7 4.25 10.60 -2.26
N ASP A 8 4.63 10.50 -0.99
CA ASP A 8 5.66 9.58 -0.51
C ASP A 8 5.09 8.20 -0.12
N ILE A 9 3.78 7.96 -0.29
CA ILE A 9 3.17 6.67 0.03
C ILE A 9 3.48 5.68 -1.09
N PRO A 10 4.26 4.62 -0.83
CA PRO A 10 4.74 3.74 -1.89
C PRO A 10 3.61 2.92 -2.53
N PHE A 11 2.56 2.57 -1.76
CA PHE A 11 1.37 1.91 -2.28
C PHE A 11 0.23 1.88 -1.25
N PHE A 12 -0.98 1.61 -1.73
CA PHE A 12 -2.13 1.20 -0.92
C PHE A 12 -2.45 -0.26 -1.19
N ALA A 13 -2.83 -1.00 -0.15
CA ALA A 13 -3.27 -2.39 -0.28
C ALA A 13 -4.53 -2.65 0.55
N GLU A 14 -5.38 -3.52 0.02
CA GLU A 14 -6.52 -4.06 0.75
C GLU A 14 -6.07 -5.26 1.59
N VAL A 15 -6.62 -5.37 2.80
CA VAL A 15 -6.38 -6.52 3.68
C VAL A 15 -7.25 -7.68 3.21
N THR A 16 -6.59 -8.75 2.78
CA THR A 16 -7.21 -10.00 2.35
C THR A 16 -7.40 -10.97 3.54
N ALA A 17 -8.00 -12.13 3.27
CA ALA A 17 -8.32 -13.13 4.30
C ALA A 17 -7.09 -13.50 5.17
N GLY A 18 -7.35 -13.66 6.46
CA GLY A 18 -6.29 -13.96 7.44
C GLY A 18 -5.36 -12.79 7.73
N GLY A 19 -5.76 -11.56 7.43
CA GLY A 19 -4.99 -10.35 7.75
C GLY A 19 -3.79 -10.13 6.85
N ARG A 20 -3.81 -10.66 5.62
CA ARG A 20 -2.67 -10.62 4.69
C ARG A 20 -2.79 -9.45 3.71
N ILE A 21 -1.66 -8.84 3.37
CA ILE A 21 -1.54 -7.90 2.25
C ILE A 21 -0.55 -8.45 1.23
N THR A 22 -0.72 -8.06 -0.03
CA THR A 22 0.24 -8.37 -1.10
C THR A 22 1.05 -7.12 -1.40
N ILE A 23 2.38 -7.23 -1.29
CA ILE A 23 3.29 -6.17 -1.74
C ILE A 23 3.34 -6.21 -3.29
N PRO A 24 3.02 -5.11 -3.99
CA PRO A 24 3.08 -5.07 -5.45
C PRO A 24 4.47 -5.42 -6.00
N GLU A 25 4.53 -6.03 -7.19
CA GLU A 25 5.78 -6.46 -7.82
C GLU A 25 6.78 -5.31 -8.00
N GLU A 26 6.29 -4.12 -8.37
CA GLU A 26 7.12 -2.92 -8.53
C GLU A 26 7.85 -2.56 -7.24
N ILE A 27 7.15 -2.56 -6.11
CA ILE A 27 7.75 -2.30 -4.79
C ILE A 27 8.77 -3.39 -4.44
N ARG A 28 8.46 -4.66 -4.73
CA ARG A 28 9.43 -5.75 -4.51
C ARG A 28 10.71 -5.57 -5.34
N LYS A 29 10.60 -5.08 -6.58
CA LYS A 29 11.77 -4.79 -7.44
C LYS A 29 12.59 -3.61 -6.93
N ILE A 30 11.94 -2.49 -6.59
CA ILE A 30 12.62 -1.27 -6.11
C ILE A 30 13.40 -1.55 -4.82
N PHE A 31 12.81 -2.33 -3.91
CA PHE A 31 13.43 -2.65 -2.61
C PHE A 31 14.18 -3.99 -2.61
N GLU A 32 14.31 -4.66 -3.76
CA GLU A 32 14.96 -5.96 -3.93
C GLU A 32 14.53 -7.05 -2.93
N ILE A 33 13.24 -7.09 -2.59
CA ILE A 33 12.66 -8.02 -1.61
C ILE A 33 12.63 -9.43 -2.17
N LYS A 34 13.14 -10.42 -1.42
CA LYS A 34 13.23 -11.84 -1.80
C LYS A 34 12.53 -12.75 -0.80
N ASP A 35 12.29 -13.99 -1.22
CA ASP A 35 11.72 -15.02 -0.36
C ASP A 35 12.66 -15.31 0.82
N GLY A 36 12.11 -15.22 2.05
CA GLY A 36 12.86 -15.42 3.29
C GLY A 36 13.28 -14.13 3.99
N ASP A 37 13.16 -12.96 3.34
CA ASP A 37 13.48 -11.68 3.97
C ASP A 37 12.47 -11.32 5.07
N SER A 38 12.98 -10.70 6.13
CA SER A 38 12.16 -10.09 7.18
C SER A 38 11.98 -8.60 6.90
N LEU A 39 10.75 -8.11 6.92
CA LEU A 39 10.42 -6.71 6.60
C LEU A 39 9.90 -5.96 7.83
N LEU A 40 10.33 -4.70 7.97
CA LEU A 40 9.72 -3.74 8.89
C LEU A 40 8.66 -2.92 8.15
N CYS A 41 7.38 -3.19 8.40
CA CYS A 41 6.27 -2.49 7.77
C CYS A 41 5.64 -1.46 8.71
N ARG A 42 5.51 -0.20 8.27
CA ARG A 42 4.70 0.81 8.96
C ARG A 42 3.35 0.94 8.26
N ILE A 43 2.27 0.65 8.97
CA ILE A 43 0.92 0.62 8.40
C ILE A 43 0.10 1.79 8.96
N ARG A 44 -0.65 2.46 8.08
CA ARG A 44 -1.67 3.44 8.44
C ARG A 44 -2.99 3.02 7.81
N ILE A 45 -4.01 2.80 8.64
CA ILE A 45 -5.36 2.50 8.15
C ILE A 45 -5.91 3.76 7.49
N VAL A 46 -6.31 3.65 6.23
CA VAL A 46 -6.95 4.72 5.47
C VAL A 46 -8.35 4.29 5.07
N LYS A 47 -9.30 5.23 5.12
CA LYS A 47 -10.61 5.02 4.50
C LYS A 47 -10.47 5.39 3.03
N ARG A 48 -10.69 4.44 2.12
CA ARG A 48 -10.80 4.75 0.70
C ARG A 48 -11.99 5.69 0.56
N LYS A 49 -11.77 6.98 0.24
CA LYS A 49 -12.85 7.80 -0.29
C LYS A 49 -13.25 7.08 -1.57
N SER A 50 -14.46 6.53 -1.60
CA SER A 50 -15.09 6.08 -2.84
C SER A 50 -14.95 7.23 -3.82
N GLN A 51 -14.08 7.09 -4.83
CA GLN A 51 -14.12 7.97 -5.98
C GLN A 51 -15.48 7.71 -6.60
N GLY A 52 -16.42 8.65 -6.36
CA GLY A 52 -17.68 8.66 -7.06
C GLY A 52 -17.37 8.71 -8.55
N THR A 53 -17.73 7.64 -9.26
CA THR A 53 -17.95 7.68 -10.70
C THR A 53 -19.10 8.64 -10.97
N ASP A 54 -18.78 9.92 -11.12
CA ASP A 54 -19.62 10.90 -11.81
C ASP A 54 -18.82 11.46 -12.99
N GLN A 55 -18.53 10.61 -13.97
CA GLN A 55 -18.40 11.07 -15.35
C GLN A 55 -19.81 11.02 -15.94
N LYS A 56 -20.56 12.10 -15.73
CA LYS A 56 -21.87 12.30 -16.35
C LYS A 56 -21.65 12.70 -17.82
N THR A 57 -22.22 11.89 -18.70
CA THR A 57 -22.41 12.14 -20.14
C THR A 57 -23.22 13.41 -20.40
#